data_AF-A0AAT9HFY9-F1
#
_entry.id   AF-A0AAT9HFY9-F1
#
_cell.length_a   1.000
_cell.length_b   1.000
_cell.length_c   1.000
_cell.angle_alpha   90.00
_cell.angle_beta   90.00
_cell.angle_gamma   90.00
#
_symmetry.space_group_name_H-M   'P 1'
#
loop_
_entity.id
_entity.type
_entity.pdbx_description
1 polymer ?
#
loop_
_entity_poly.entity_id
_entity_poly.type
_entity_poly.pdbx_seq_one_letter_code
_entity_poly.pdbx_strand_id
1 'polypeptide(L)'
;MLVDGLDEEARPGPLIELLARLRVFGFRLLLVFRHEGGPGWTACRDLLLLPALLRHADGLLERLKKAESSGDVQRGIVNSASLGSVTETADRHRATRRLLEDVRDPQQRLNRLRALIKTLRADLSKAERT
;
A
#
# COMPACT_ATOMS: atom_id res chain seq x y z
N MET A 1 8.39 -21.16 26.99
CA MET A 1 7.08 -20.66 26.54
C MET A 1 7.08 -20.76 25.02
N LEU A 2 6.60 -21.88 24.49
CA LEU A 2 6.48 -22.11 23.04
C LEU A 2 5.24 -21.32 22.60
N VAL A 3 5.44 -20.20 21.92
CA VAL A 3 4.35 -19.58 21.18
C VAL A 3 4.19 -20.44 19.94
N ASP A 4 3.19 -21.32 19.93
CA ASP A 4 2.81 -22.08 18.73
C ASP A 4 2.55 -21.05 17.64
N GLY A 5 3.45 -21.02 16.68
CA GLY A 5 3.48 -19.98 15.67
C GLY A 5 2.43 -20.28 14.60
N LEU A 6 1.84 -19.23 14.04
CA LEU A 6 0.92 -19.36 12.89
C LEU A 6 1.59 -20.02 11.67
N ASP A 7 2.92 -20.06 11.66
CA ASP A 7 3.77 -20.76 10.70
C ASP A 7 3.87 -22.28 10.94
N GLU A 8 3.52 -22.76 12.13
CA GLU A 8 3.49 -24.19 12.50
C GLU A 8 2.09 -24.82 12.31
N GLU A 9 1.05 -24.00 12.11
CA GLU A 9 -0.33 -24.46 11.84
C GLU A 9 -0.44 -25.11 10.44
N ALA A 10 -0.94 -26.34 10.39
CA ALA A 10 -1.07 -27.12 9.16
C ALA A 10 -2.13 -26.55 8.19
N ARG A 11 -3.15 -25.85 8.72
CA ARG A 11 -4.20 -25.22 7.92
C ARG A 11 -4.49 -23.79 8.39
N PRO A 12 -3.62 -22.83 8.08
CA PRO A 12 -3.72 -21.47 8.62
C PRO A 12 -4.80 -20.63 7.93
N GLY A 13 -5.36 -21.09 6.80
CA GLY A 13 -6.36 -20.37 6.00
C GLY A 13 -7.56 -19.84 6.82
N PRO A 14 -8.31 -20.70 7.54
CA PRO A 14 -9.48 -20.27 8.32
C PRO A 14 -9.15 -19.22 9.39
N LEU A 15 -7.99 -19.34 10.04
CA LEU A 15 -7.55 -18.35 11.03
C LEU A 15 -7.22 -17.01 10.36
N ILE A 16 -6.51 -17.03 9.23
CA ILE A 16 -6.25 -15.81 8.46
C ILE A 16 -7.55 -15.15 7.97
N GLU A 17 -8.53 -15.92 7.54
CA GLU A 17 -9.84 -15.39 7.15
C GLU A 17 -10.56 -14.70 8.31
N LEU A 18 -10.53 -15.31 9.51
CA LEU A 18 -11.08 -14.70 10.71
C LEU A 18 -10.38 -13.38 11.03
N LEU A 19 -9.05 -13.36 10.99
CA LEU A 19 -8.25 -12.16 11.19
C LEU A 19 -8.59 -11.07 10.15
N ALA A 20 -8.85 -11.45 8.90
CA ALA A 20 -9.25 -10.52 7.85
C ALA A 20 -10.60 -9.85 8.15
N ARG A 21 -11.54 -10.60 8.71
CA ARG A 21 -12.83 -10.08 9.15
C ARG A 21 -12.68 -9.16 10.36
N LEU A 22 -11.87 -9.54 11.36
CA LEU A 22 -11.62 -8.71 12.54
C LEU A 22 -11.04 -7.34 12.17
N ARG A 23 -10.17 -7.29 11.16
CA ARG A 23 -9.62 -6.02 10.68
C ARG A 23 -10.69 -5.02 10.21
N VAL A 24 -11.81 -5.49 9.67
CA VAL A 24 -12.92 -4.61 9.23
C VAL A 24 -13.48 -3.79 10.39
N PHE A 25 -13.42 -4.32 11.61
CA PHE A 25 -13.86 -3.64 12.83
C PHE A 25 -12.82 -2.67 13.42
N GLY A 26 -11.72 -2.39 12.71
CA GLY A 26 -10.71 -1.41 13.13
C GLY A 26 -9.60 -1.96 14.03
N PHE A 27 -9.55 -3.28 14.25
CA PHE A 27 -8.45 -3.90 14.98
C PHE A 27 -7.14 -3.79 14.21
N ARG A 28 -6.07 -3.43 14.93
CA ARG A 28 -4.70 -3.45 14.42
C ARG A 28 -4.10 -4.82 14.70
N LEU A 29 -3.65 -5.49 13.64
CA LEU A 29 -3.06 -6.82 13.73
C LEU A 29 -1.56 -6.74 13.46
N LEU A 30 -0.78 -7.35 14.34
CA LEU A 30 0.64 -7.62 14.12
C LEU A 30 0.81 -9.13 13.95
N LEU A 31 1.25 -9.54 12.77
CA LEU A 31 1.56 -10.93 12.47
C LEU A 31 3.06 -11.04 12.23
N VAL A 32 3.70 -11.93 12.97
CA VAL A 32 5.13 -12.19 12.88
C VAL A 32 5.32 -13.58 12.29
N PHE A 33 6.10 -13.67 11.22
CA PHE A 33 6.49 -14.92 10.59
C PHE A 33 7.99 -15.09 10.77
N ARG A 34 8.44 -16.30 11.13
CA ARG A 34 9.88 -16.58 11.27
C ARG A 34 10.60 -16.53 9.93
N HIS A 35 9.93 -16.99 8.86
CA HIS A 35 10.44 -16.98 7.49
C HIS A 35 9.34 -16.58 6.50
N GLU A 36 9.72 -15.96 5.37
CA GLU A 36 8.81 -15.82 4.23
C GLU A 36 8.64 -17.19 3.56
N GLY A 37 7.40 -17.58 3.28
CA GLY A 37 7.07 -18.86 2.64
C GLY A 37 6.14 -19.74 3.48
N GLY A 38 5.57 -20.76 2.83
CA GLY A 38 4.63 -21.67 3.45
C GLY A 38 3.16 -21.18 3.45
N PRO A 39 2.23 -22.05 3.90
CA PRO A 39 0.79 -21.79 3.77
C PRO A 39 0.32 -20.57 4.56
N GLY A 40 0.83 -20.37 5.78
CA GLY A 40 0.43 -19.25 6.65
C GLY A 40 0.87 -17.90 6.11
N TRP A 41 2.11 -17.82 5.65
CA TRP A 41 2.62 -16.63 4.95
C TRP A 41 1.83 -16.33 3.70
N THR A 42 1.57 -17.35 2.86
CA THR A 42 0.85 -17.19 1.60
C THR A 42 -0.58 -16.68 1.84
N ALA A 43 -1.32 -17.30 2.76
CA ALA A 43 -2.65 -16.85 3.12
C ALA A 43 -2.64 -15.42 3.69
N CYS A 44 -1.71 -15.10 4.59
CA CYS A 44 -1.59 -13.75 5.16
C CYS A 44 -1.23 -12.72 4.09
N ARG A 45 -0.31 -13.04 3.18
CA ARG A 45 0.06 -12.19 2.05
C ARG A 45 -1.17 -11.81 1.24
N ASP A 46 -1.96 -12.81 0.86
CA ASP A 46 -3.04 -12.65 -0.10
C ASP A 46 -4.28 -12.01 0.54
N LEU A 47 -4.65 -12.40 1.76
CA LEU A 47 -5.88 -11.98 2.41
C LEU A 47 -5.72 -10.73 3.30
N LEU A 48 -4.53 -10.49 3.84
CA LEU A 48 -4.29 -9.41 4.82
C LEU A 48 -3.35 -8.34 4.27
N LEU A 49 -2.13 -8.74 3.93
CA LEU A 49 -1.03 -7.81 3.66
C LEU A 49 -1.21 -7.06 2.35
N LEU A 50 -1.45 -7.77 1.24
CA LEU A 50 -1.59 -7.15 -0.07
C LEU A 50 -2.77 -6.16 -0.11
N PRO A 51 -3.99 -6.51 0.36
CA PRO A 51 -5.08 -5.53 0.46
C PRO A 51 -4.76 -4.36 1.39
N ALA A 52 -3.99 -4.58 2.46
CA ALA A 52 -3.57 -3.50 3.36
C ALA A 52 -2.71 -2.46 2.66
N LEU A 53 -1.68 -2.95 1.98
CA LEU A 53 -0.69 -2.11 1.33
C LEU A 53 -1.29 -1.38 0.14
N LEU A 54 -2.24 -1.99 -0.58
CA LEU A 54 -2.97 -1.32 -1.66
C LEU A 54 -3.75 -0.11 -1.13
N ARG A 55 -4.55 -0.30 -0.07
CA ARG A 55 -5.28 0.82 0.56
C ARG A 55 -4.35 1.90 1.10
N HIS A 56 -3.22 1.48 1.67
CA HIS A 56 -2.21 2.42 2.18
C HIS A 56 -1.58 3.23 1.04
N ALA A 57 -1.25 2.59 -0.09
CA ALA A 57 -0.74 3.27 -1.27
C ALA A 57 -1.76 4.25 -1.87
N ASP A 58 -3.03 3.84 -1.98
CA ASP A 58 -4.12 4.71 -2.46
C ASP A 58 -4.29 5.94 -1.54
N GLY A 59 -4.21 5.76 -0.21
CA GLY A 59 -4.22 6.87 0.74
C GLY A 59 -3.01 7.82 0.63
N LEU A 60 -1.82 7.29 0.34
CA LEU A 60 -0.63 8.11 0.08
C LEU A 60 -0.75 8.90 -1.23
N LEU A 61 -1.31 8.30 -2.27
CA LEU A 61 -1.57 8.94 -3.56
C LEU A 61 -2.52 10.14 -3.40
N GLU A 62 -3.62 9.97 -2.67
CA GLU A 62 -4.56 11.07 -2.43
C GLU A 62 -3.93 12.20 -1.62
N ARG A 63 -3.08 11.87 -0.63
CA ARG A 63 -2.32 12.88 0.11
C ARG A 63 -1.32 13.62 -0.77
N LEU A 64 -0.58 12.91 -1.61
CA LEU A 64 0.40 13.50 -2.53
C LEU A 64 -0.29 14.44 -3.52
N LYS A 65 -1.39 13.98 -4.14
CA LYS A 65 -2.21 14.79 -5.03
C LYS A 65 -2.68 16.08 -4.35
N LYS A 66 -3.13 15.98 -3.09
CA LYS A 66 -3.56 17.14 -2.32
C LYS A 66 -2.41 18.11 -2.04
N ALA A 67 -1.25 17.59 -1.64
CA ALA A 67 -0.06 18.42 -1.36
C ALA A 67 0.41 19.18 -2.62
N GLU A 68 0.50 18.50 -3.76
CA GLU A 68 0.87 19.10 -5.04
C GLU A 68 -0.13 20.19 -5.46
N SER A 69 -1.43 19.90 -5.37
CA SER A 69 -2.48 20.89 -5.69
C SER A 69 -2.48 22.11 -4.75
N SER A 70 -2.07 21.94 -3.49
CA SER A 70 -2.11 23.01 -2.48
C SER A 70 -0.89 23.93 -2.58
N GLY A 71 0.28 23.37 -2.87
CA GLY A 71 1.53 24.15 -3.05
C GLY A 71 1.45 25.12 -4.23
N ASP A 72 0.83 24.74 -5.34
CA ASP A 72 0.73 25.60 -6.53
C ASP A 72 -0.36 26.68 -6.39
N VAL A 73 -1.45 26.40 -5.66
CA VAL A 73 -2.42 27.42 -5.26
C VAL A 73 -1.73 28.50 -4.42
N GLN A 74 -0.83 28.11 -3.52
CA GLN A 74 -0.07 29.06 -2.70
C GLN A 74 0.97 29.85 -3.51
N ARG A 75 1.47 29.32 -4.63
CA ARG A 75 2.38 30.04 -5.55
C ARG A 75 1.65 30.89 -6.60
N GLY A 76 0.31 30.93 -6.59
CA GLY A 76 -0.49 31.75 -7.53
C GLY A 76 -0.45 31.27 -8.97
N ILE A 77 0.02 30.05 -9.23
CA ILE A 77 0.14 29.49 -10.58
C ILE A 77 -1.17 28.76 -10.90
N VAL A 78 -2.22 29.50 -11.22
CA VAL A 78 -3.47 28.90 -11.74
C VAL A 78 -3.83 29.54 -13.07
N ASN A 79 -3.19 29.06 -14.13
CA ASN A 79 -3.73 29.15 -15.48
C ASN A 79 -4.58 27.90 -15.72
N SER A 80 -5.84 28.09 -16.14
CA SER A 80 -6.84 27.04 -16.35
C SER A 80 -6.45 25.95 -17.36
N ALA A 81 -5.37 26.14 -18.13
CA ALA A 81 -4.79 25.15 -19.03
C ALA A 81 -3.73 24.22 -18.37
N SER A 82 -3.22 24.54 -17.17
CA SER A 82 -2.12 23.81 -16.51
C SER A 82 -2.56 22.77 -15.47
N LEU A 83 -3.86 22.55 -15.26
CA LEU A 83 -4.32 21.57 -14.26
C LEU A 83 -3.79 20.14 -14.50
N GLY A 84 -3.48 19.77 -15.75
CA GLY A 84 -2.83 18.49 -16.07
C GLY A 84 -1.35 18.39 -15.66
N SER A 85 -0.68 19.51 -15.42
CA SER A 85 0.71 19.58 -14.92
C SER A 85 0.80 19.63 -13.39
N VAL A 86 -0.27 20.04 -12.71
CA VAL A 86 -0.28 20.26 -11.25
C VAL A 86 -0.23 18.95 -10.45
N THR A 87 -0.68 17.83 -11.03
CA THR A 87 -0.69 16.51 -10.36
C THR A 87 0.16 15.47 -11.07
N GLU A 88 1.15 15.90 -11.87
CA GLU A 88 1.90 15.02 -12.78
C GLU A 88 2.56 13.84 -12.04
N THR A 89 3.09 14.07 -10.84
CA THR A 89 3.74 13.02 -10.06
C THR A 89 2.74 12.08 -9.38
N ALA A 90 1.65 12.61 -8.82
CA ALA A 90 0.55 11.77 -8.34
C ALA A 90 -0.07 10.91 -9.48
N ASP A 91 -0.26 11.46 -10.68
CA ASP A 91 -0.85 10.77 -11.82
C ASP A 91 0.09 9.71 -12.39
N ARG A 92 1.39 9.97 -12.45
CA ARG A 92 2.42 8.98 -12.81
C ARG A 92 2.38 7.78 -11.86
N HIS A 93 2.38 8.03 -10.55
CA HIS A 93 2.29 6.95 -9.56
C HIS A 93 0.94 6.22 -9.61
N ARG A 94 -0.16 6.92 -9.94
CA ARG A 94 -1.47 6.30 -10.17
C ARG A 94 -1.44 5.33 -11.37
N ALA A 95 -0.76 5.70 -12.46
CA ALA A 95 -0.54 4.81 -13.59
C ALA A 95 0.30 3.59 -13.18
N THR A 96 1.42 3.79 -12.45
CA THR A 96 2.23 2.68 -11.91
C THR A 96 1.42 1.76 -11.01
N ARG A 97 0.55 2.31 -10.15
CA ARG A 97 -0.36 1.53 -9.30
C ARG A 97 -1.29 0.65 -10.13
N ARG A 98 -1.88 1.17 -11.22
CA ARG A 98 -2.76 0.40 -12.12
C ARG A 98 -2.02 -0.77 -12.76
N LEU A 99 -0.78 -0.57 -13.20
CA LEU A 99 0.05 -1.64 -13.77
C LEU A 99 0.35 -2.79 -12.79
N LEU A 100 0.17 -2.58 -11.47
CA LEU A 100 0.29 -3.67 -10.49
C LEU A 100 -0.89 -4.65 -10.54
N GLU A 101 -2.02 -4.28 -11.13
CA GLU A 101 -3.18 -5.17 -11.31
C GLU A 101 -2.88 -6.28 -12.33
N ASP A 102 -2.03 -6.00 -13.32
CA ASP A 102 -1.64 -6.94 -14.37
C ASP A 102 -0.55 -7.94 -13.94
N VAL A 103 0.06 -7.72 -12.76
CA VAL A 103 1.12 -8.60 -12.25
C VAL A 103 0.50 -9.88 -11.67
N ARG A 104 0.68 -11.00 -12.39
CA ARG A 104 0.12 -12.30 -12.02
C ARG A 104 0.79 -12.95 -10.80
N ASP A 105 2.10 -12.78 -10.63
CA ASP A 105 2.81 -13.33 -9.47
C ASP A 105 2.54 -12.46 -8.22
N PRO A 106 1.87 -13.01 -7.18
CA PRO A 106 1.53 -12.24 -5.99
C PRO A 106 2.76 -11.76 -5.22
N GLN A 107 3.87 -12.50 -5.24
CA GLN A 107 5.10 -12.09 -4.54
C GLN A 107 5.78 -10.93 -5.26
N GLN A 108 5.91 -11.01 -6.59
CA GLN A 108 6.37 -9.88 -7.40
C GLN A 108 5.46 -8.66 -7.22
N ARG A 109 4.14 -8.84 -7.20
CA ARG A 109 3.16 -7.77 -6.97
C ARG A 109 3.38 -7.10 -5.62
N LEU A 110 3.56 -7.89 -4.55
CA LEU A 110 3.85 -7.38 -3.21
C LEU A 110 5.16 -6.57 -3.19
N ASN A 111 6.23 -7.07 -3.80
CA ASN A 111 7.53 -6.41 -3.82
C ASN A 111 7.47 -5.07 -4.55
N ARG A 112 6.81 -5.02 -5.72
CA ARG A 112 6.62 -3.78 -6.47
C ARG A 112 5.74 -2.79 -5.71
N LEU A 113 4.71 -3.25 -5.00
CA LEU A 113 3.87 -2.40 -4.16
C LEU A 113 4.64 -1.80 -2.97
N ARG A 114 5.49 -2.59 -2.30
CA ARG A 114 6.38 -2.10 -1.23
C ARG A 114 7.32 -1.02 -1.77
N ALA A 115 7.88 -1.22 -2.97
CA ALA A 115 8.72 -0.22 -3.63
C ALA A 115 7.94 1.07 -3.95
N LEU A 116 6.74 0.96 -4.50
CA LEU A 116 5.86 2.11 -4.78
C LEU A 116 5.51 2.90 -3.50
N ILE A 117 5.20 2.22 -2.40
CA ILE A 117 4.94 2.90 -1.12
C ILE A 117 6.17 3.67 -0.64
N LYS A 118 7.37 3.10 -0.81
CA LYS A 118 8.62 3.78 -0.45
C LYS A 118 8.82 5.06 -1.27
N THR A 119 8.58 5.01 -2.59
CA THR A 119 8.71 6.19 -3.45
C THR A 119 7.63 7.24 -3.13
N LEU A 120 6.38 6.83 -2.96
CA LEU A 120 5.28 7.73 -2.57
C LEU A 120 5.56 8.47 -1.27
N ARG A 121 6.09 7.78 -0.25
CA ARG A 121 6.48 8.43 1.01
C ARG A 121 7.61 9.45 0.82
N ALA A 122 8.61 9.12 -0.01
CA ALA A 122 9.71 10.03 -0.29
C ALA A 122 9.22 11.29 -1.02
N ASP A 123 8.35 11.14 -2.01
CA ASP A 123 7.81 12.26 -2.79
C ASP A 123 6.84 13.10 -1.96
N LEU A 124 5.98 12.48 -1.15
CA LEU A 124 5.11 13.20 -0.22
C LEU A 124 5.93 14.01 0.80
N SER A 125 7.01 13.43 1.35
CA SER A 125 7.89 14.16 2.27
C SER A 125 8.61 15.33 1.61
N LYS A 126 8.84 15.29 0.29
CA LYS A 126 9.40 16.44 -0.44
C LYS A 126 8.32 17.50 -0.65
N ALA A 127 7.13 17.09 -1.11
CA ALA A 127 6.01 17.98 -1.37
C ALA A 127 5.58 18.75 -0.12
N GLU A 128 5.52 18.08 1.04
CA GLU A 128 5.18 18.70 2.34
C GLU A 128 6.23 19.70 2.86
N ARG A 129 7.43 19.77 2.26
CA ARG A 129 8.50 20.73 2.62
C ARG A 129 8.56 21.96 1.72
N THR A 130 7.79 21.97 0.64
CA THR A 130 7.73 23.04 -0.38
C THR A 130 6.53 23.93 -0.17
#